data_AF-A0A6V7X6Q4-F1
#
_entry.id   AF-A0A6V7X6Q4-F1
#
_cell.length_a   1.000
_cell.length_b   1.000
_cell.length_c   1.000
_cell.angle_alpha   90.00
_cell.angle_beta   90.00
_cell.angle_gamma   90.00
#
_symmetry.space_group_name_H-M   'P 1'
#
loop_
_entity.id
_entity.type
_entity.pdbx_description
1 polymer ?
#
loop_
_entity_poly.entity_id
_entity_poly.type
_entity_poly.pdbx_seq_one_letter_code
_entity_poly.pdbx_strand_id
1 'polypeptide(L)'
;MFGILFVGSVSRDGRFLFVYVYDRDNANTIYYLDLNSINFKIHCRPPLTLLIHDTRAFFVILDYDHETESAIVLTDHSAPNRKLIRIKITTAMLGCAHWETLIPEDPKRALESVVPVAGDKLMVIYIEDVKTFLYVHCYKTGKLLYKIPLGIGTVSQCYGDREDTEAFFSFNSFLEAPTIYRADFSLVAKTSLLQLEQHFHGIVAIANIRGGGEYGEHWHECGARENKQNVFDDFISAAEFLIKNKFTSPKKLAIQGGSNGGLLVAACSHQRPELFGAVINQVGVMDMLRFHKFTVGSFWISEYGDPEKSSEFEYIFRYSPLHNIRLPRGVQWPATLLM
;
A
#
# COMPACT_ATOMS: atom_id res chain seq x y z
N MET A 1 7.18 46.49 -18.35
CA MET A 1 6.78 45.41 -19.28
C MET A 1 6.96 44.12 -18.50
N PHE A 2 5.87 43.51 -18.01
CA PHE A 2 5.97 42.22 -17.34
C PHE A 2 6.32 41.16 -18.40
N GLY A 3 7.35 40.36 -18.15
CA GLY A 3 7.75 39.30 -19.07
C GLY A 3 6.71 38.18 -19.05
N ILE A 4 6.34 37.67 -20.23
CA ILE A 4 5.45 36.49 -20.35
C ILE A 4 6.33 35.24 -20.28
N LEU A 5 6.02 34.32 -19.38
CA LEU A 5 6.67 33.01 -19.29
C LEU A 5 5.79 31.96 -19.98
N PHE A 6 6.43 31.11 -20.79
CA PHE A 6 5.80 29.95 -21.41
C PHE A 6 6.46 28.67 -20.90
N VAL A 7 5.65 27.70 -20.51
CA VAL A 7 6.09 26.35 -20.14
C VAL A 7 5.36 25.35 -21.03
N GLY A 8 6.03 24.28 -21.44
CA GLY A 8 5.44 23.20 -22.22
C GLY A 8 5.51 21.88 -21.47
N SER A 9 4.46 21.07 -21.58
CA SER A 9 4.47 19.67 -21.16
C SER A 9 3.77 18.82 -22.22
N VAL A 10 4.05 17.52 -22.24
CA VAL A 10 3.37 16.57 -23.12
C VAL A 10 2.60 15.61 -22.24
N SER A 11 1.38 15.26 -22.63
CA SER A 11 0.64 14.17 -21.98
C SER A 11 1.47 12.91 -22.01
N ARG A 12 1.25 12.07 -21.01
CA ARG A 12 2.06 10.87 -20.82
C ARG A 12 2.06 9.93 -22.03
N ASP A 13 0.90 9.75 -22.64
CA ASP A 13 0.72 8.95 -23.87
C ASP A 13 1.32 9.59 -25.14
N GLY A 14 1.95 10.77 -25.01
CA GLY A 14 2.53 11.53 -26.11
C GLY A 14 1.50 12.22 -27.01
N ARG A 15 0.20 12.13 -26.73
CA ARG A 15 -0.86 12.60 -27.62
C ARG A 15 -1.03 14.11 -27.61
N PHE A 16 -0.97 14.76 -26.46
CA PHE A 16 -1.28 16.17 -26.31
C PHE A 16 -0.04 16.96 -25.88
N LEU A 17 0.26 18.03 -26.61
CA LEU A 17 1.17 19.07 -26.14
C LEU A 17 0.35 20.11 -25.37
N PHE A 18 0.69 20.37 -24.11
CA PHE A 18 0.13 21.45 -23.30
C PHE A 18 1.11 22.61 -23.22
N VAL A 19 0.59 23.83 -23.32
CA VAL A 19 1.37 25.07 -23.24
C VAL A 19 0.73 25.98 -22.20
N TYR A 20 1.48 26.27 -21.15
CA TYR A 20 1.10 27.16 -20.06
C TYR A 20 1.63 28.55 -20.33
N VAL A 21 0.77 29.56 -20.26
CA VAL A 21 1.12 30.97 -20.43
C VAL A 21 0.89 31.69 -19.12
N TYR A 22 1.97 32.19 -18.52
CA TYR A 22 1.93 32.96 -17.29
C TYR A 22 2.05 34.45 -17.64
N ASP A 23 0.99 35.21 -17.37
CA ASP A 23 0.93 36.66 -17.59
C ASP A 23 1.22 37.47 -16.31
N ARG A 24 1.10 36.84 -15.14
CA ARG A 24 1.30 37.39 -13.78
C ARG A 24 1.75 36.29 -12.81
N ASP A 25 2.14 36.69 -11.61
CA ASP A 25 2.49 35.75 -10.53
C ASP A 25 1.27 34.87 -10.16
N ASN A 26 1.46 33.55 -10.16
CA ASN A 26 0.50 32.52 -9.72
C ASN A 26 -0.83 32.41 -10.50
N ALA A 27 -0.90 32.84 -11.76
CA ALA A 27 -2.02 32.51 -12.63
C ALA A 27 -1.54 32.10 -14.03
N ASN A 28 -2.28 31.20 -14.68
CA ASN A 28 -1.93 30.78 -16.02
C ASN A 28 -3.12 30.39 -16.89
N THR A 29 -2.95 30.63 -18.19
CA THR A 29 -3.82 30.11 -19.23
C THR A 29 -3.20 28.84 -19.80
N ILE A 30 -4.00 27.82 -20.10
CA ILE A 30 -3.52 26.58 -20.73
C ILE A 30 -4.04 26.51 -22.15
N TYR A 31 -3.13 26.24 -23.08
CA TYR A 31 -3.43 25.84 -24.44
C TYR A 31 -3.02 24.38 -24.66
N TYR A 32 -3.58 23.75 -25.67
CA TYR A 32 -3.23 22.39 -26.06
C TYR A 32 -3.16 22.20 -27.57
N LEU A 33 -2.49 21.14 -28.00
CA LEU A 33 -2.46 20.65 -29.37
C LEU A 33 -2.53 19.12 -29.35
N ASP A 34 -3.48 18.53 -30.07
CA ASP A 34 -3.47 17.10 -30.36
C ASP A 34 -2.37 16.81 -31.40
N LEU A 35 -1.28 16.18 -30.98
CA LEU A 35 -0.13 15.86 -31.82
C LEU A 35 -0.48 14.82 -32.90
N ASN A 36 -1.51 14.00 -32.71
CA ASN A 36 -2.01 13.12 -33.77
C ASN A 36 -2.54 13.93 -34.96
N SER A 37 -3.17 15.08 -34.71
CA SER A 37 -3.74 15.93 -35.77
C SER A 37 -2.69 16.48 -36.73
N ILE A 38 -1.42 16.52 -36.31
CA ILE A 38 -0.28 16.99 -37.10
C ILE A 38 0.74 15.88 -37.39
N ASN A 39 0.37 14.62 -37.17
CA ASN A 39 1.25 13.46 -37.34
C ASN A 39 2.61 13.62 -36.63
N PHE A 40 2.59 14.17 -35.40
CA PHE A 40 3.75 14.40 -34.55
C PHE A 40 4.87 15.27 -35.15
N LYS A 41 4.57 16.10 -36.15
CA LYS A 41 5.55 16.94 -36.84
C LYS A 41 5.24 18.43 -36.70
N ILE A 42 6.10 19.14 -35.96
CA ILE A 42 6.02 20.59 -35.79
C ILE A 42 7.03 21.26 -36.73
N HIS A 43 6.58 21.68 -37.92
CA HIS A 43 7.41 22.36 -38.91
C HIS A 43 7.36 23.89 -38.82
N CYS A 44 6.30 24.43 -38.21
CA CYS A 44 6.06 25.84 -38.03
C CYS A 44 5.40 26.08 -36.67
N ARG A 45 5.03 27.33 -36.38
CA ARG A 45 4.28 27.67 -35.16
C ARG A 45 3.05 26.75 -35.04
N PRO A 46 2.94 25.96 -33.94
CA PRO A 46 1.85 25.01 -33.81
C PRO A 46 0.49 25.72 -33.62
N PRO A 47 -0.60 25.18 -34.18
CA PRO A 47 -1.94 25.71 -34.01
C PRO A 47 -2.49 25.35 -32.61
N LEU A 48 -2.10 26.13 -31.60
CA LEU A 48 -2.53 25.93 -30.23
C LEU A 48 -4.01 26.30 -30.04
N THR A 49 -4.78 25.42 -29.41
CA THR A 49 -6.18 25.63 -29.03
C THR A 49 -6.26 25.99 -27.54
N LEU A 50 -7.08 26.97 -27.17
CA LEU A 50 -7.28 27.32 -25.77
C LEU A 50 -7.97 26.16 -25.04
N LEU A 51 -7.48 25.78 -23.84
CA LEU A 51 -8.04 24.71 -23.01
C LEU A 51 -8.71 25.27 -21.74
N ILE A 52 -7.97 26.09 -21.01
CA ILE A 52 -8.43 26.75 -19.78
C ILE A 52 -8.03 28.21 -19.86
N HIS A 53 -9.00 29.09 -19.65
CA HIS A 53 -8.79 30.52 -19.58
C HIS A 53 -9.33 31.08 -18.27
N ASP A 54 -8.43 31.27 -17.31
CA ASP A 54 -8.68 32.07 -16.11
C ASP A 54 -7.40 32.79 -15.71
N THR A 55 -7.45 34.12 -15.70
CA THR A 55 -6.29 34.98 -15.45
C THR A 55 -6.06 35.24 -13.96
N ARG A 56 -6.75 34.52 -13.07
CA ARG A 56 -6.71 34.70 -11.61
C ARG A 56 -6.37 33.42 -10.84
N ALA A 57 -6.28 32.29 -11.53
CA ALA A 57 -6.05 30.99 -10.91
C ALA A 57 -4.91 30.26 -11.61
N PHE A 58 -4.24 29.41 -10.83
CA PHE A 58 -3.20 28.51 -11.27
C PHE A 58 -3.81 27.18 -11.72
N PHE A 59 -3.23 26.58 -12.76
CA PHE A 59 -3.61 25.27 -13.27
C PHE A 59 -2.39 24.50 -13.72
N VAL A 60 -2.23 23.27 -13.25
CA VAL A 60 -1.23 22.32 -13.75
C VAL A 60 -1.90 20.99 -14.07
N ILE A 61 -1.67 20.50 -15.29
CA ILE A 61 -2.09 19.17 -15.71
C ILE A 61 -1.07 18.18 -15.17
N LEU A 62 -1.55 17.23 -14.38
CA LEU A 62 -0.72 16.23 -13.70
C LEU A 62 -0.70 14.90 -14.45
N ASP A 63 -1.83 14.56 -15.09
CA ASP A 63 -1.96 13.33 -15.88
C ASP A 63 -3.06 13.47 -16.93
N TYR A 64 -3.00 12.61 -17.96
CA TYR A 64 -4.06 12.43 -18.95
C TYR A 64 -4.36 10.94 -19.11
N ASP A 65 -5.63 10.59 -18.95
CA ASP A 65 -6.13 9.24 -19.06
C ASP A 65 -6.89 9.03 -20.36
N HIS A 66 -6.29 8.27 -21.28
CA HIS A 66 -6.84 8.02 -22.61
C HIS A 66 -8.15 7.21 -22.57
N GLU A 67 -8.35 6.34 -21.56
CA GLU A 67 -9.56 5.53 -21.44
C GLU A 67 -10.80 6.39 -21.13
N THR A 68 -10.62 7.42 -20.30
CA THR A 68 -11.70 8.33 -19.87
C THR A 68 -11.71 9.65 -20.65
N GLU A 69 -10.74 9.83 -21.56
CA GLU A 69 -10.45 11.08 -22.27
C GLU A 69 -10.41 12.31 -21.36
N SER A 70 -9.81 12.14 -20.17
CA SER A 70 -9.84 13.16 -19.13
C SER A 70 -8.44 13.45 -18.57
N ALA A 71 -8.23 14.71 -18.17
CA ALA A 71 -7.02 15.17 -17.53
C ALA A 71 -7.27 15.46 -16.04
N ILE A 72 -6.31 15.08 -15.20
CA ILE A 72 -6.26 15.46 -13.79
C ILE A 72 -5.50 16.77 -13.65
N VAL A 73 -6.12 17.76 -13.01
CA VAL A 73 -5.58 19.13 -12.93
C VAL A 73 -5.58 19.61 -11.49
N LEU A 74 -4.42 20.08 -11.03
CA LEU A 74 -4.28 20.80 -9.77
C LEU A 74 -4.58 22.28 -9.99
N THR A 75 -5.43 22.87 -9.16
CA THR A 75 -5.81 24.28 -9.28
C THR A 75 -6.18 24.91 -7.94
N ASP A 76 -6.04 26.23 -7.85
CA ASP A 76 -6.58 27.08 -6.77
C ASP A 76 -7.86 27.85 -7.18
N HIS A 77 -8.45 27.53 -8.34
CA HIS A 77 -9.67 28.18 -8.82
C HIS A 77 -10.83 28.02 -7.82
N SER A 78 -11.19 29.13 -7.18
CA SER A 78 -12.16 29.17 -6.07
C SER A 78 -11.83 28.18 -4.95
N ALA A 79 -10.54 27.96 -4.69
CA ALA A 79 -10.02 27.06 -3.66
C ALA A 79 -8.59 27.49 -3.24
N PRO A 80 -8.42 28.48 -2.35
CA PRO A 80 -7.10 28.98 -1.94
C PRO A 80 -6.14 27.90 -1.39
N ASN A 81 -6.66 26.87 -0.72
CA ASN A 81 -5.87 25.71 -0.26
C ASN A 81 -5.69 24.62 -1.34
N ARG A 82 -6.04 24.95 -2.59
CA ARG A 82 -6.02 24.11 -3.79
C ARG A 82 -6.95 22.90 -3.72
N LYS A 83 -7.28 22.39 -4.90
CA LYS A 83 -8.10 21.20 -5.11
C LYS A 83 -7.65 20.46 -6.36
N LEU A 84 -8.06 19.21 -6.47
CA LEU A 84 -7.85 18.40 -7.66
C LEU A 84 -9.15 18.32 -8.44
N ILE A 85 -9.11 18.67 -9.72
CA ILE A 85 -10.25 18.54 -10.64
C ILE A 85 -9.93 17.54 -11.74
N ARG A 86 -10.98 16.96 -12.33
CA ARG A 86 -10.93 16.19 -13.57
C ARG A 86 -11.67 16.95 -14.65
N ILE A 87 -11.05 17.11 -15.81
CA ILE A 87 -11.63 17.80 -16.96
C ILE A 87 -11.56 16.92 -18.20
N LYS A 88 -12.54 17.04 -19.10
CA LYS A 88 -12.43 16.48 -20.45
C LYS A 88 -11.84 17.54 -21.38
N ILE A 89 -10.86 17.16 -22.19
CA ILE A 89 -10.17 18.08 -23.12
C ILE A 89 -11.16 18.78 -24.06
N THR A 90 -12.19 18.06 -24.50
CA THR A 90 -13.21 18.56 -25.44
C THR A 90 -14.18 19.58 -24.84
N THR A 91 -14.39 19.57 -23.52
CA THR A 91 -15.39 20.44 -22.86
C THR A 91 -14.79 21.39 -21.82
N ALA A 92 -13.50 21.29 -21.51
CA ALA A 92 -12.84 22.11 -20.48
C ALA A 92 -13.02 23.62 -20.70
N MET A 93 -13.01 24.05 -21.97
CA MET A 93 -13.22 25.44 -22.40
C MET A 93 -14.61 26.00 -22.11
N LEU A 94 -15.61 25.15 -21.87
CA LEU A 94 -16.98 25.57 -21.55
C LEU A 94 -17.10 26.12 -20.11
N GLY A 95 -16.04 26.04 -19.31
CA GLY A 95 -15.94 26.63 -17.98
C GLY A 95 -16.15 25.63 -16.84
N CYS A 96 -16.08 26.15 -15.61
CA CYS A 96 -15.99 25.35 -14.39
C CYS A 96 -17.21 24.46 -14.08
N ALA A 97 -18.37 24.73 -14.69
CA ALA A 97 -19.54 23.86 -14.60
C ALA A 97 -19.32 22.47 -15.22
N HIS A 98 -18.32 22.33 -16.09
CA HIS A 98 -17.94 21.07 -16.74
C HIS A 98 -16.70 20.40 -16.10
N TRP A 99 -16.21 20.95 -14.98
CA TRP A 99 -15.08 20.40 -14.25
C TRP A 99 -15.58 19.56 -13.08
N GLU A 100 -15.16 18.30 -13.01
CA GLU A 100 -15.46 17.42 -11.88
C GLU A 100 -14.48 17.71 -10.74
N THR A 101 -14.95 17.95 -9.52
CA THR A 101 -14.05 18.04 -8.35
C THR A 101 -13.72 16.63 -7.87
N LEU A 102 -12.45 16.24 -7.97
CA LEU A 102 -11.97 14.90 -7.60
C LEU A 102 -11.52 14.87 -6.14
N ILE A 103 -10.67 15.81 -5.73
CA ILE A 103 -10.29 16.01 -4.33
C ILE A 103 -10.68 17.44 -3.98
N PRO A 104 -11.67 17.66 -3.11
CA PRO A 104 -12.10 19.00 -2.74
C PRO A 104 -11.03 19.72 -1.91
N GLU A 105 -11.15 21.04 -1.84
CA GLU A 105 -10.35 21.86 -0.94
C GLU A 105 -10.57 21.43 0.52
N ASP A 106 -9.49 21.36 1.29
CA ASP A 106 -9.55 21.16 2.74
C ASP A 106 -9.24 22.49 3.46
N PRO A 107 -10.11 22.96 4.38
CA PRO A 107 -9.90 24.24 5.06
C PRO A 107 -8.71 24.23 6.03
N LYS A 108 -8.21 23.07 6.45
CA LYS A 108 -7.10 22.91 7.39
C LYS A 108 -5.79 22.52 6.70
N ARG A 109 -5.86 21.98 5.49
CA ARG A 109 -4.73 21.35 4.82
C ARG A 109 -4.59 21.87 3.40
N ALA A 110 -3.50 22.58 3.12
CA ALA A 110 -3.21 23.03 1.77
C ALA A 110 -2.63 21.88 0.94
N LEU A 111 -3.19 21.62 -0.23
CA LEU A 111 -2.68 20.60 -1.15
C LEU A 111 -1.45 21.15 -1.88
N GLU A 112 -0.28 20.58 -1.59
CA GLU A 112 1.00 21.09 -2.10
C GLU A 112 1.37 20.47 -3.45
N SER A 113 1.36 19.13 -3.53
CA SER A 113 1.79 18.37 -4.71
C SER A 113 1.02 17.06 -4.84
N VAL A 114 0.91 16.55 -6.06
CA VAL A 114 0.25 15.27 -6.40
C VAL A 114 1.09 14.54 -7.43
N VAL A 115 1.33 13.26 -7.19
CA VAL A 115 2.01 12.37 -8.13
C VAL A 115 1.12 11.14 -8.38
N PRO A 116 0.63 10.94 -9.61
CA PRO A 116 0.01 9.69 -10.03
C PRO A 116 1.00 8.52 -9.92
N VAL A 117 0.57 7.39 -9.37
CA VAL A 117 1.41 6.19 -9.20
C VAL A 117 0.56 4.92 -9.17
N ALA A 118 1.16 3.79 -9.52
CA ALA A 118 0.59 2.44 -9.34
C ALA A 118 -0.78 2.22 -10.00
N GLY A 119 -1.00 2.86 -11.15
CA GLY A 119 -2.18 2.76 -12.02
C GLY A 119 -3.39 3.50 -11.47
N ASP A 120 -3.72 3.27 -10.20
CA ASP A 120 -4.98 3.69 -9.57
C ASP A 120 -4.79 4.57 -8.33
N LYS A 121 -3.58 5.09 -8.09
CA LYS A 121 -3.28 5.91 -6.90
C LYS A 121 -2.77 7.30 -7.25
N LEU A 122 -2.98 8.20 -6.29
CA LEU A 122 -2.45 9.55 -6.25
C LEU A 122 -1.72 9.71 -4.92
N MET A 123 -0.42 9.94 -4.97
CA MET A 123 0.36 10.29 -3.80
C MET A 123 0.32 11.81 -3.64
N VAL A 124 -0.27 12.28 -2.55
CA VAL A 124 -0.62 13.69 -2.31
C VAL A 124 0.13 14.21 -1.09
N ILE A 125 0.85 15.31 -1.26
CA ILE A 125 1.47 16.06 -0.16
C ILE A 125 0.50 17.15 0.28
N TYR A 126 0.18 17.16 1.56
CA TYR A 126 -0.55 18.25 2.20
C TYR A 126 0.35 18.98 3.20
N ILE A 127 0.19 20.29 3.30
CA ILE A 127 0.74 21.10 4.39
C ILE A 127 -0.36 21.36 5.42
N GLU A 128 -0.08 21.06 6.68
CA GLU A 128 -0.95 21.32 7.84
C GLU A 128 -0.08 21.83 8.99
N ASP A 129 -0.37 23.01 9.53
CA ASP A 129 0.40 23.64 10.60
C ASP A 129 1.94 23.62 10.36
N VAL A 130 2.35 24.00 9.14
CA VAL A 130 3.75 24.06 8.69
C VAL A 130 4.47 22.69 8.67
N LYS A 131 3.70 21.60 8.65
CA LYS A 131 4.20 20.22 8.53
C LYS A 131 3.64 19.61 7.26
N THR A 132 4.46 18.89 6.54
CA THR A 132 4.00 18.15 5.37
C THR A 132 3.57 16.74 5.77
N PHE A 133 2.50 16.27 5.16
CA PHE A 133 1.99 14.92 5.32
C PHE A 133 1.75 14.28 3.96
N LEU A 134 2.16 13.02 3.84
CA LEU A 134 2.03 12.25 2.61
C LEU A 134 0.83 11.31 2.73
N TYR A 135 -0.13 11.48 1.84
CA TYR A 135 -1.36 10.68 1.77
C TYR A 135 -1.47 9.97 0.43
N VAL A 136 -2.22 8.88 0.40
CA VAL A 136 -2.53 8.15 -0.82
C VAL A 136 -4.02 8.19 -1.05
N HIS A 137 -4.44 8.67 -2.22
CA HIS A 137 -5.82 8.76 -2.66
C HIS A 137 -6.05 7.82 -3.86
N CYS A 138 -7.30 7.44 -4.09
CA CYS A 138 -7.72 6.71 -5.28
C CYS A 138 -7.73 7.66 -6.50
N TYR A 139 -7.05 7.28 -7.58
CA TYR A 139 -7.01 8.02 -8.85
C TYR A 139 -8.40 8.24 -9.46
N LYS A 140 -9.27 7.22 -9.39
CA LYS A 140 -10.60 7.27 -10.00
C LYS A 140 -11.60 8.08 -9.20
N THR A 141 -11.54 8.03 -7.88
CA THR A 141 -12.59 8.61 -7.01
C THR A 141 -12.14 9.78 -6.16
N GLY A 142 -10.82 10.02 -6.05
CA GLY A 142 -10.25 11.01 -5.14
C GLY A 142 -10.36 10.65 -3.67
N LYS A 143 -10.99 9.52 -3.34
CA LYS A 143 -11.16 9.04 -1.96
C LYS A 143 -9.80 8.82 -1.31
N LEU A 144 -9.61 9.36 -0.10
CA LEU A 144 -8.45 9.07 0.73
C LEU A 144 -8.41 7.58 1.07
N LEU A 145 -7.29 6.93 0.79
CA LEU A 145 -7.06 5.51 1.10
C LEU A 145 -6.33 5.37 2.44
N TYR A 146 -5.16 6.00 2.58
CA TYR A 146 -4.35 5.93 3.80
C TYR A 146 -3.30 7.05 3.85
N LYS A 147 -2.67 7.21 5.02
CA LYS A 147 -1.55 8.12 5.29
C LYS A 147 -0.25 7.34 5.36
N ILE A 148 0.83 7.81 4.76
CA ILE A 148 2.16 7.24 4.93
C ILE A 148 2.73 7.75 6.27
N PRO A 149 3.11 6.85 7.21
CA PRO A 149 3.50 7.24 8.56
C PRO A 149 4.93 7.79 8.58
N LEU A 150 5.06 9.10 8.40
CA LEU A 150 6.32 9.84 8.54
C LEU A 150 6.31 10.64 9.85
N GLY A 151 7.51 10.90 10.38
CA GLY A 151 7.70 11.79 11.53
C GLY A 151 7.39 13.25 11.21
N ILE A 152 7.60 14.14 12.18
CA ILE A 152 7.47 15.59 11.97
C ILE A 152 8.64 16.06 11.12
N GLY A 153 8.36 16.55 9.91
CA GLY A 153 9.38 17.01 8.98
C GLY A 153 8.79 17.57 7.70
N THR A 154 9.65 17.66 6.69
CA THR A 154 9.30 18.11 5.33
C THR A 154 9.45 16.95 4.35
N VAL A 155 8.39 16.67 3.61
CA VAL A 155 8.36 15.79 2.44
C VAL A 155 8.49 16.68 1.23
N SER A 156 9.45 16.38 0.37
CA SER A 156 9.73 17.14 -0.84
C SER A 156 10.13 16.21 -1.97
N GLN A 157 10.23 16.76 -3.19
CA GLN A 157 10.80 16.05 -4.34
C GLN A 157 10.14 14.68 -4.59
N CYS A 158 8.81 14.68 -4.67
CA CYS A 158 8.04 13.50 -5.01
C CYS A 158 8.15 13.20 -6.50
N TYR A 159 8.64 12.03 -6.86
CA TYR A 159 8.76 11.56 -8.24
C TYR A 159 8.14 10.17 -8.37
N GLY A 160 7.39 9.96 -9.43
CA GLY A 160 6.75 8.70 -9.76
C GLY A 160 5.93 8.88 -11.02
N ASP A 161 5.56 7.77 -11.63
CA ASP A 161 4.71 7.76 -12.82
C ASP A 161 3.53 6.80 -12.62
N ARG A 162 2.41 7.02 -13.32
CA ARG A 162 1.19 6.23 -13.13
C ARG A 162 1.40 4.75 -13.47
N GLU A 163 2.25 4.35 -14.41
CA GLU A 163 2.51 2.90 -14.65
C GLU A 163 3.57 2.34 -13.72
N ASP A 164 4.36 3.19 -13.06
CA ASP A 164 5.34 2.73 -12.11
C ASP A 164 4.65 2.23 -10.85
N THR A 165 5.12 1.09 -10.37
CA THR A 165 4.69 0.52 -9.09
C THR A 165 5.51 1.07 -7.93
N GLU A 166 6.37 2.07 -8.15
CA GLU A 166 7.16 2.69 -7.10
C GLU A 166 7.23 4.20 -7.30
N ALA A 167 7.38 4.94 -6.20
CA ALA A 167 7.67 6.36 -6.21
C ALA A 167 8.79 6.68 -5.22
N PHE A 168 9.49 7.77 -5.46
CA PHE A 168 10.57 8.25 -4.61
C PHE A 168 10.21 9.62 -4.04
N PHE A 169 10.57 9.87 -2.79
CA PHE A 169 10.40 11.18 -2.17
C PHE A 169 11.53 11.45 -1.19
N SER A 170 11.90 12.72 -1.02
CA SER A 170 12.85 13.14 0.01
C SER A 170 12.09 13.48 1.29
N PHE A 171 12.59 13.03 2.43
CA PHE A 171 12.12 13.47 3.74
C PHE A 171 13.30 13.93 4.61
N ASN A 172 13.09 15.02 5.33
CA ASN A 172 14.04 15.53 6.32
C ASN A 172 13.30 16.11 7.53
N SER A 173 13.97 16.14 8.68
CA SER A 173 13.48 16.77 9.90
C SER A 173 14.58 17.57 10.59
N PHE A 174 14.28 18.17 11.74
CA PHE A 174 15.31 18.81 12.58
C PHE A 174 16.36 17.83 13.10
N LEU A 175 16.02 16.53 13.19
CA LEU A 175 16.88 15.48 13.73
C LEU A 175 17.37 14.51 12.65
N GLU A 176 16.82 14.59 11.43
CA GLU A 176 17.10 13.68 10.33
C GLU A 176 17.54 14.46 9.09
N ALA A 177 18.72 14.15 8.58
CA ALA A 177 19.20 14.70 7.32
C ALA A 177 18.31 14.27 6.14
N PRO A 178 18.29 15.04 5.03
CA PRO A 178 17.54 14.68 3.83
C PRO A 178 17.86 13.25 3.35
N THR A 179 16.84 12.41 3.39
CA THR A 179 16.91 11.00 3.02
C THR A 179 15.89 10.72 1.92
N ILE A 180 16.32 10.02 0.88
CA ILE A 180 15.44 9.58 -0.20
C ILE A 180 14.78 8.27 0.24
N TYR A 181 13.45 8.29 0.29
CA TYR A 181 12.61 7.13 0.54
C TYR A 181 12.05 6.59 -0.77
N ARG A 182 11.86 5.27 -0.80
CA ARG A 182 11.19 4.54 -1.88
C ARG A 182 9.86 4.01 -1.36
N ALA A 183 8.76 4.49 -1.92
CA ALA A 183 7.42 3.94 -1.71
C ALA A 183 7.16 2.85 -2.77
N ASP A 184 7.16 1.59 -2.34
CA ASP A 184 6.89 0.45 -3.21
C ASP A 184 5.39 0.09 -3.14
N PHE A 185 4.69 0.33 -4.24
CA PHE A 185 3.28 -0.01 -4.45
C PHE A 185 3.08 -1.35 -5.16
N SER A 186 4.15 -2.05 -5.56
CA SER A 186 4.06 -3.44 -6.04
C SER A 186 3.67 -4.38 -4.88
N LEU A 187 4.11 -4.03 -3.67
CA LEU A 187 3.68 -4.65 -2.42
C LEU A 187 2.18 -4.40 -2.12
N VAL A 188 1.52 -3.55 -2.90
CA VAL A 188 0.07 -3.28 -2.85
C VAL A 188 -0.71 -4.10 -3.89
N ALA A 189 -0.06 -5.00 -4.61
CA ALA A 189 -0.74 -6.18 -5.14
C ALA A 189 -0.95 -7.18 -3.98
N LYS A 190 -2.08 -7.01 -3.27
CA LYS A 190 -2.64 -7.85 -2.17
C LYS A 190 -2.37 -7.33 -0.75
N THR A 191 -3.12 -6.33 -0.31
CA THR A 191 -3.73 -6.48 1.03
C THR A 191 -4.95 -7.38 0.84
N SER A 192 -4.71 -8.69 0.76
CA SER A 192 -5.74 -9.74 0.63
C SER A 192 -6.86 -9.59 1.67
N LEU A 193 -6.54 -9.00 2.82
CA LEU A 193 -7.43 -8.77 3.94
C LEU A 193 -8.58 -7.79 3.61
N LEU A 194 -8.32 -6.72 2.86
CA LEU A 194 -9.38 -5.75 2.50
C LEU A 194 -10.34 -6.32 1.44
N GLN A 195 -9.81 -7.08 0.48
CA GLN A 195 -10.65 -7.79 -0.51
C GLN A 195 -11.49 -8.89 0.15
N LEU A 196 -10.94 -9.57 1.16
CA LEU A 196 -11.66 -10.57 1.94
C LEU A 196 -12.87 -9.94 2.65
N GLU A 197 -12.71 -8.77 3.25
CA GLU A 197 -13.81 -8.04 3.88
C GLU A 197 -14.82 -7.49 2.86
N GLN A 198 -14.34 -6.83 1.80
CA GLN A 198 -15.20 -6.11 0.85
C GLN A 198 -15.95 -7.02 -0.12
N HIS A 199 -15.36 -8.15 -0.54
CA HIS A 199 -15.94 -9.00 -1.58
C HIS A 199 -16.40 -10.36 -1.06
N PHE A 200 -15.79 -10.87 0.02
CA PHE A 200 -16.16 -12.15 0.61
C PHE A 200 -16.89 -12.00 1.95
N HIS A 201 -17.09 -10.76 2.43
CA HIS A 201 -17.67 -10.47 3.74
C HIS A 201 -16.96 -11.23 4.88
N GLY A 202 -15.66 -11.45 4.72
CA GLY A 202 -14.83 -12.18 5.66
C GLY A 202 -14.39 -11.31 6.82
N ILE A 203 -14.17 -11.94 7.97
CA ILE A 203 -13.61 -11.30 9.16
C ILE A 203 -12.12 -11.61 9.23
N VAL A 204 -11.32 -10.60 9.51
CA VAL A 204 -9.88 -10.72 9.72
C VAL A 204 -9.58 -10.58 11.22
N ALA A 205 -8.80 -11.51 11.74
CA ALA A 205 -8.32 -11.47 13.12
C ALA A 205 -6.80 -11.65 13.12
N ILE A 206 -6.11 -10.85 13.94
CA ILE A 206 -4.67 -10.94 14.18
C ILE A 206 -4.52 -11.27 15.67
N ALA A 207 -3.85 -12.38 15.98
CA ALA A 207 -3.57 -12.80 17.34
C ALA A 207 -2.11 -12.48 17.67
N ASN A 208 -1.88 -11.48 18.54
CA ASN A 208 -0.57 -11.16 19.08
C ASN A 208 -0.20 -12.15 20.20
N ILE A 209 0.17 -13.35 19.79
CA ILE A 209 0.52 -14.49 20.66
C ILE A 209 1.92 -14.31 21.30
N ARG A 210 2.24 -15.12 22.31
CA ARG A 210 3.59 -15.17 22.92
C ARG A 210 4.66 -15.59 21.89
N GLY A 211 5.92 -15.25 22.17
CA GLY A 211 7.04 -15.40 21.22
C GLY A 211 7.23 -14.21 20.29
N GLY A 212 6.32 -13.24 20.31
CA GLY A 212 6.51 -11.92 19.70
C GLY A 212 7.11 -10.89 20.68
N GLY A 213 7.25 -9.65 20.23
CA GLY A 213 7.84 -8.54 21.01
C GLY A 213 6.84 -7.57 21.61
N GLU A 214 5.53 -7.83 21.50
CA GLU A 214 4.46 -6.87 21.80
C GLU A 214 4.44 -6.39 23.26
N TYR A 215 4.89 -7.25 24.18
CA TYR A 215 5.03 -6.92 25.60
C TYR A 215 6.48 -7.07 26.09
N GLY A 216 7.45 -6.89 25.19
CA GLY A 216 8.90 -6.95 25.49
C GLY A 216 9.45 -8.36 25.65
N GLU A 217 10.68 -8.46 26.15
CA GLU A 217 11.48 -9.70 26.16
C GLU A 217 10.79 -10.84 26.92
N HIS A 218 10.12 -10.54 28.02
CA HIS A 218 9.40 -11.57 28.78
C HIS A 218 8.32 -12.28 27.95
N TRP A 219 7.62 -11.54 27.08
CA TRP A 219 6.60 -12.10 26.18
C TRP A 219 7.21 -12.99 25.10
N HIS A 220 8.39 -12.61 24.62
CA HIS A 220 9.19 -13.38 23.68
C HIS A 220 9.68 -14.70 24.32
N GLU A 221 10.33 -14.64 25.47
CA GLU A 221 10.84 -15.82 26.20
C GLU A 221 9.71 -16.81 26.58
N CYS A 222 8.52 -16.32 26.91
CA CYS A 222 7.36 -17.16 27.19
C CYS A 222 6.81 -17.92 25.97
N GLY A 223 7.31 -17.65 24.76
CA GLY A 223 6.97 -18.37 23.53
C GLY A 223 8.18 -18.90 22.75
N ALA A 224 9.37 -18.93 23.37
CA ALA A 224 10.59 -19.47 22.76
C ALA A 224 10.99 -20.80 23.41
N ARG A 225 11.83 -21.59 22.73
CA ARG A 225 12.49 -22.80 23.24
C ARG A 225 11.51 -23.80 23.87
N GLU A 226 11.72 -24.20 25.13
CA GLU A 226 10.85 -25.14 25.85
C GLU A 226 9.41 -24.63 26.01
N ASN A 227 9.20 -23.32 25.93
CA ASN A 227 7.88 -22.68 26.03
C ASN A 227 7.20 -22.54 24.67
N LYS A 228 7.78 -23.05 23.57
CA LYS A 228 7.23 -22.87 22.21
C LYS A 228 5.80 -23.38 22.06
N GLN A 229 5.39 -24.38 22.86
CA GLN A 229 4.02 -24.88 22.86
C GLN A 229 2.99 -23.80 23.23
N ASN A 230 3.34 -22.84 24.08
CA ASN A 230 2.47 -21.72 24.45
C ASN A 230 2.01 -20.90 23.24
N VAL A 231 2.87 -20.78 22.22
CA VAL A 231 2.58 -20.06 20.97
C VAL A 231 1.42 -20.73 20.22
N PHE A 232 1.45 -22.06 20.14
CA PHE A 232 0.38 -22.82 19.48
C PHE A 232 -0.90 -22.80 20.31
N ASP A 233 -0.78 -22.92 21.63
CA ASP A 233 -1.92 -22.87 22.56
C ASP A 233 -2.63 -21.51 22.54
N ASP A 234 -1.88 -20.41 22.48
CA ASP A 234 -2.42 -19.05 22.37
C ASP A 234 -3.20 -18.89 21.06
N PHE A 235 -2.66 -19.39 19.95
CA PHE A 235 -3.28 -19.27 18.63
C PHE A 235 -4.53 -20.15 18.50
N ILE A 236 -4.50 -21.37 19.06
CA ILE A 236 -5.66 -22.25 19.20
C ILE A 236 -6.74 -21.58 20.06
N SER A 237 -6.35 -20.96 21.18
CA SER A 237 -7.28 -20.26 22.07
C SER A 237 -7.95 -19.07 21.37
N ALA A 238 -7.21 -18.34 20.52
CA ALA A 238 -7.78 -17.28 19.69
C ALA A 238 -8.81 -17.82 18.68
N ALA A 239 -8.53 -18.96 18.04
CA ALA A 239 -9.49 -19.62 17.15
C ALA A 239 -10.77 -20.05 17.89
N GLU A 240 -10.64 -20.67 19.07
CA GLU A 240 -11.77 -21.06 19.92
C GLU A 240 -12.59 -19.85 20.38
N PHE A 241 -11.94 -18.74 20.72
CA PHE A 241 -12.61 -17.49 21.04
C PHE A 241 -13.49 -16.99 19.88
N LEU A 242 -12.96 -16.98 18.66
CA LEU A 242 -13.69 -16.53 17.47
C LEU A 242 -14.91 -17.43 17.19
N ILE A 243 -14.76 -18.74 17.33
CA ILE A 243 -15.83 -19.72 17.14
C ILE A 243 -16.90 -19.58 18.24
N LYS A 244 -16.48 -19.52 19.51
CA LYS A 244 -17.37 -19.40 20.67
C LYS A 244 -18.22 -18.13 20.63
N ASN A 245 -17.61 -17.02 20.23
CA ASN A 245 -18.29 -15.72 20.11
C ASN A 245 -19.02 -15.54 18.77
N LYS A 246 -19.12 -16.60 17.95
CA LYS A 246 -19.89 -16.62 16.70
C LYS A 246 -19.40 -15.65 15.63
N PHE A 247 -18.12 -15.28 15.64
CA PHE A 247 -17.48 -14.58 14.52
C PHE A 247 -17.32 -15.51 13.31
N THR A 248 -17.11 -16.80 13.55
CA THR A 248 -16.97 -17.83 12.51
C THR A 248 -17.41 -19.21 13.02
N SER A 249 -17.22 -20.24 12.21
CA SER A 249 -17.34 -21.65 12.59
C SER A 249 -16.13 -22.44 12.09
N PRO A 250 -15.85 -23.65 12.62
CA PRO A 250 -14.62 -24.37 12.25
C PRO A 250 -14.44 -24.56 10.74
N LYS A 251 -15.51 -24.91 10.03
CA LYS A 251 -15.50 -25.09 8.56
C LYS A 251 -15.23 -23.80 7.76
N LYS A 252 -15.37 -22.63 8.39
CA LYS A 252 -15.20 -21.30 7.77
C LYS A 252 -13.98 -20.55 8.29
N LEU A 253 -13.23 -21.12 9.23
CA LEU A 253 -12.02 -20.51 9.75
C LEU A 253 -10.82 -20.96 8.91
N ALA A 254 -10.14 -20.00 8.31
CA ALA A 254 -8.85 -20.19 7.66
C ALA A 254 -7.74 -19.63 8.54
N ILE A 255 -6.61 -20.34 8.64
CA ILE A 255 -5.39 -19.84 9.29
C ILE A 255 -4.29 -19.67 8.25
N GLN A 256 -3.51 -18.61 8.40
CA GLN A 256 -2.42 -18.28 7.50
C GLN A 256 -1.20 -17.83 8.29
N GLY A 257 -0.01 -18.24 7.83
CA GLY A 257 1.25 -17.80 8.40
C GLY A 257 2.43 -18.09 7.49
N GLY A 258 3.46 -17.24 7.60
CA GLY A 258 4.69 -17.34 6.82
C GLY A 258 5.95 -17.55 7.67
N SER A 259 6.94 -18.29 7.17
CA SER A 259 8.20 -18.58 7.87
C SER A 259 7.95 -19.25 9.24
N ASN A 260 8.30 -18.63 10.38
CA ASN A 260 7.89 -19.12 11.71
C ASN A 260 6.34 -19.20 11.86
N GLY A 261 5.60 -18.30 11.21
CA GLY A 261 4.14 -18.40 11.11
C GLY A 261 3.66 -19.61 10.29
N GLY A 262 4.49 -20.11 9.36
CA GLY A 262 4.22 -21.35 8.66
C GLY A 262 4.37 -22.57 9.59
N LEU A 263 5.38 -22.57 10.45
CA LEU A 263 5.50 -23.56 11.53
C LEU A 263 4.26 -23.52 12.46
N LEU A 264 3.85 -22.32 12.88
CA LEU A 264 2.65 -22.09 13.69
C LEU A 264 1.41 -22.75 13.11
N VAL A 265 1.02 -22.40 11.88
CA VAL A 265 -0.24 -22.90 11.30
C VAL A 265 -0.19 -24.39 11.00
N ALA A 266 0.99 -24.94 10.68
CA ALA A 266 1.17 -26.38 10.55
C ALA A 266 0.96 -27.08 11.89
N ALA A 267 1.70 -26.68 12.94
CA ALA A 267 1.60 -27.26 14.27
C ALA A 267 0.17 -27.18 14.83
N CYS A 268 -0.50 -26.01 14.75
CA CYS A 268 -1.88 -25.86 15.20
C CYS A 268 -2.85 -26.77 14.44
N SER A 269 -2.72 -26.86 13.10
CA SER A 269 -3.58 -27.75 12.31
C SER A 269 -3.35 -29.23 12.63
N HIS A 270 -2.13 -29.61 13.03
CA HIS A 270 -1.81 -30.97 13.45
C HIS A 270 -2.37 -31.31 14.83
N GLN A 271 -2.34 -30.35 15.74
CA GLN A 271 -2.83 -30.54 17.10
C GLN A 271 -4.36 -30.49 17.19
N ARG A 272 -5.01 -29.59 16.42
CA ARG A 272 -6.45 -29.32 16.47
C ARG A 272 -7.08 -29.21 15.07
N PRO A 273 -7.02 -30.27 14.24
CA PRO A 273 -7.49 -30.23 12.85
C PRO A 273 -8.99 -29.92 12.75
N GLU A 274 -9.78 -30.21 13.78
CA GLU A 274 -11.22 -29.97 13.82
C GLU A 274 -11.62 -28.49 13.93
N LEU A 275 -10.68 -27.59 14.26
CA LEU A 275 -10.94 -26.15 14.41
C LEU A 275 -10.88 -25.37 13.09
N PHE A 276 -10.29 -25.93 12.04
CA PHE A 276 -9.92 -25.19 10.84
C PHE A 276 -10.56 -25.79 9.58
N GLY A 277 -10.98 -24.93 8.66
CA GLY A 277 -11.47 -25.31 7.33
C GLY A 277 -10.37 -25.25 6.28
N ALA A 278 -9.41 -24.33 6.44
CA ALA A 278 -8.28 -24.17 5.54
C ALA A 278 -7.01 -23.71 6.25
N VAL A 279 -5.85 -24.11 5.70
CA VAL A 279 -4.52 -23.72 6.16
C VAL A 279 -3.72 -23.21 4.97
N ILE A 280 -3.20 -21.98 5.07
CA ILE A 280 -2.31 -21.39 4.08
C ILE A 280 -0.94 -21.23 4.72
N ASN A 281 -0.01 -22.07 4.31
CA ASN A 281 1.35 -22.10 4.83
C ASN A 281 2.32 -21.52 3.82
N GLN A 282 3.06 -20.48 4.19
CA GLN A 282 4.01 -19.83 3.29
C GLN A 282 5.44 -20.04 3.81
N VAL A 283 6.27 -20.75 3.05
CA VAL A 283 7.70 -20.96 3.33
C VAL A 283 8.00 -21.38 4.79
N GLY A 284 7.14 -22.22 5.37
CA GLY A 284 7.22 -22.58 6.79
C GLY A 284 8.34 -23.56 7.15
N VAL A 285 8.84 -23.45 8.39
CA VAL A 285 9.88 -24.35 8.91
C VAL A 285 9.24 -25.67 9.38
N MET A 286 9.27 -26.71 8.54
CA MET A 286 8.54 -27.97 8.80
C MET A 286 9.36 -29.05 9.50
N ASP A 287 10.67 -29.08 9.24
CA ASP A 287 11.60 -30.02 9.86
C ASP A 287 12.38 -29.32 10.96
N MET A 288 11.85 -29.39 12.18
CA MET A 288 12.47 -28.76 13.34
C MET A 288 13.66 -29.55 13.87
N LEU A 289 13.93 -30.76 13.37
CA LEU A 289 15.09 -31.55 13.77
C LEU A 289 16.33 -31.21 12.92
N ARG A 290 16.12 -30.63 11.73
CA ARG A 290 17.20 -30.36 10.77
C ARG A 290 17.29 -28.92 10.29
N PHE A 291 16.41 -28.01 10.72
CA PHE A 291 16.41 -26.61 10.25
C PHE A 291 17.80 -25.95 10.35
N HIS A 292 18.53 -26.20 11.45
CA HIS A 292 19.83 -25.60 11.73
C HIS A 292 20.94 -26.03 10.75
N LYS A 293 20.72 -27.08 9.95
CA LYS A 293 21.70 -27.61 8.99
C LYS A 293 21.68 -26.89 7.64
N PHE A 294 20.70 -26.02 7.41
CA PHE A 294 20.50 -25.38 6.10
C PHE A 294 20.60 -23.86 6.21
N THR A 295 21.38 -23.28 5.29
CA THR A 295 21.53 -21.83 5.08
C THR A 295 21.75 -21.05 6.38
N VAL A 296 20.78 -20.21 6.77
CA VAL A 296 20.81 -19.34 7.94
C VAL A 296 20.07 -19.94 9.14
N GLY A 297 19.60 -21.19 9.03
CA GLY A 297 18.80 -21.84 10.07
C GLY A 297 19.52 -21.98 11.41
N SER A 298 20.85 -22.04 11.43
CA SER A 298 21.64 -22.08 12.67
C SER A 298 21.43 -20.86 13.57
N PHE A 299 21.09 -19.69 13.01
CA PHE A 299 20.77 -18.49 13.79
C PHE A 299 19.46 -18.61 14.57
N TRP A 300 18.59 -19.56 14.24
CA TRP A 300 17.29 -19.74 14.90
C TRP A 300 17.35 -20.71 16.09
N ILE A 301 18.53 -21.23 16.42
CA ILE A 301 18.74 -22.08 17.60
C ILE A 301 18.39 -21.32 18.90
N SER A 302 18.61 -20.01 18.95
CA SER A 302 18.21 -19.19 20.10
C SER A 302 16.70 -19.26 20.34
N GLU A 303 15.92 -19.32 19.25
CA GLU A 303 14.46 -19.31 19.25
C GLU A 303 13.85 -20.69 19.46
N TYR A 304 14.34 -21.71 18.75
CA TYR A 304 13.73 -23.04 18.74
C TYR A 304 14.43 -24.06 19.63
N GLY A 305 15.66 -23.80 20.03
CA GLY A 305 16.55 -24.80 20.60
C GLY A 305 17.44 -25.50 19.58
N ASP A 306 18.37 -26.28 20.09
CA ASP A 306 19.36 -27.06 19.36
C ASP A 306 18.95 -28.54 19.32
N PRO A 307 18.48 -29.07 18.16
CA PRO A 307 18.08 -30.47 18.05
C PRO A 307 19.21 -31.47 18.28
N GLU A 308 20.48 -31.06 18.25
CA GLU A 308 21.61 -31.95 18.54
C GLU A 308 21.83 -32.15 20.05
N LYS A 309 21.17 -31.35 20.90
CA LYS A 309 21.15 -31.53 22.36
C LYS A 309 19.96 -32.37 22.79
N SER A 310 20.24 -33.50 23.44
CA SER A 310 19.19 -34.44 23.89
C SER A 310 18.11 -33.79 24.78
N SER A 311 18.47 -32.80 25.61
CA SER A 311 17.53 -32.09 26.49
C SER A 311 16.56 -31.18 25.73
N GLU A 312 16.97 -30.69 24.55
CA GLU A 312 16.17 -29.76 23.74
C GLU A 312 15.40 -30.50 22.64
N PHE A 313 15.98 -31.59 22.12
CA PHE A 313 15.34 -32.48 21.16
C PHE A 313 13.92 -32.88 21.58
N GLU A 314 13.70 -33.19 22.86
CA GLU A 314 12.42 -33.73 23.32
C GLU A 314 11.26 -32.76 23.09
N TYR A 315 11.41 -31.48 23.42
CA TYR A 315 10.34 -30.51 23.20
C TYR A 315 10.22 -30.13 21.72
N ILE A 316 11.33 -30.06 20.98
CA ILE A 316 11.35 -29.78 19.54
C ILE A 316 10.60 -30.87 18.76
N PHE A 317 10.84 -32.14 19.12
CA PHE A 317 10.21 -33.30 18.48
C PHE A 317 8.68 -33.29 18.64
N ARG A 318 8.17 -32.83 19.79
CA ARG A 318 6.72 -32.83 20.09
C ARG A 318 5.91 -31.94 19.15
N TYR A 319 6.47 -30.85 18.66
CA TYR A 319 5.74 -29.91 17.80
C TYR A 319 6.21 -29.90 16.33
N SER A 320 7.34 -30.54 15.99
CA SER A 320 7.86 -30.54 14.62
C SER A 320 6.80 -31.01 13.62
N PRO A 321 6.37 -30.17 12.65
CA PRO A 321 5.29 -30.51 11.74
C PRO A 321 5.55 -31.79 10.97
N LEU A 322 6.72 -31.93 10.33
CA LEU A 322 7.07 -33.10 9.51
C LEU A 322 6.97 -34.42 10.29
N HIS A 323 7.26 -34.39 11.59
CA HIS A 323 7.30 -35.59 12.45
C HIS A 323 5.99 -35.87 13.18
N ASN A 324 5.00 -34.98 13.10
CA ASN A 324 3.73 -35.10 13.82
C ASN A 324 2.50 -35.16 12.91
N ILE A 325 2.67 -35.51 11.62
CA ILE A 325 1.55 -35.82 10.73
C ILE A 325 0.93 -37.16 11.15
N ARG A 326 -0.28 -37.12 11.71
CA ARG A 326 -1.05 -38.30 12.12
C ARG A 326 -2.46 -38.22 11.55
N LEU A 327 -3.04 -39.34 11.14
CA LEU A 327 -4.43 -39.36 10.70
C LEU A 327 -5.36 -39.01 11.89
N PRO A 328 -6.14 -37.93 11.81
CA PRO A 328 -7.05 -37.57 12.89
C PRO A 328 -8.21 -38.56 12.97
N ARG A 329 -8.73 -38.78 14.19
CA ARG A 329 -9.85 -39.70 14.43
C ARG A 329 -11.16 -38.93 14.40
N GLY A 330 -12.08 -39.34 13.53
CA GLY A 330 -13.43 -38.78 13.48
C GLY A 330 -13.53 -37.39 12.82
N VAL A 331 -12.42 -36.82 12.36
CA VAL A 331 -12.36 -35.57 11.57
C VAL A 331 -11.39 -35.75 10.41
N GLN A 332 -11.46 -34.87 9.42
CA GLN A 332 -10.47 -34.80 8.34
C GLN A 332 -9.49 -33.65 8.59
N TRP A 333 -8.39 -33.64 7.86
CA TRP A 333 -7.52 -32.47 7.78
C TRP A 333 -8.22 -31.30 7.07
N PRO A 334 -7.94 -30.03 7.47
CA PRO A 334 -8.32 -28.86 6.68
C PRO A 334 -7.71 -28.91 5.27
N ALA A 335 -8.31 -28.17 4.35
CA ALA A 335 -7.71 -27.94 3.04
C ALA A 335 -6.40 -27.17 3.22
N THR A 336 -5.27 -27.78 2.88
CA THR A 336 -3.94 -27.21 3.14
C THR A 336 -3.24 -26.85 1.84
N LEU A 337 -2.81 -25.59 1.75
CA LEU A 337 -1.95 -25.07 0.69
C LEU A 337 -0.58 -24.75 1.26
N LEU A 338 0.47 -25.37 0.69
CA LEU A 338 1.87 -25.06 0.98
C LEU A 338 2.43 -24.22 -0.18
N MET A 339 3.00 -23.05 0.11
CA MET A 339 3.55 -22.11 -0.88
C MET A 339 5.01 -21.77 -0.61
#